data_AF-A0A1G6LW92-F1
#
_entry.id   AF-A0A1G6LW92-F1
#
_cell.length_a   1.000
_cell.length_b   1.000
_cell.length_c   1.000
_cell.angle_alpha   90.00
_cell.angle_beta   90.00
_cell.angle_gamma   90.00
#
_symmetry.space_group_name_H-M   'P 1'
#
loop_
_entity.id
_entity.type
_entity.pdbx_description
1 polymer ?
#
loop_
_entity_poly.entity_id
_entity_poly.type
_entity_poly.pdbx_seq_one_letter_code
_entity_poly.pdbx_strand_id
1 'polypeptide(L)'
;MFNPNTFIKNLVQGLQTDAFIALVARVLIAYIFLMSGWMKINAYAATAGYMESKGVPSSLLPLSILVVAGGGLALLFGFQARLAALGLAIFTFICGFIFHGTGTPDDAIHLMKNIAMTGGLLFLMLHGAGKFSVDDMLERLSPALRKIEG
;
A
#
# COMPACT_ATOMS: atom_id res chain seq x y z
N MET A 1 10.89 37.93 -7.10
CA MET A 1 9.54 37.42 -7.40
C MET A 1 9.32 36.15 -6.60
N PHE A 2 8.22 36.03 -5.85
CA PHE A 2 7.87 34.82 -5.11
C PHE A 2 7.47 33.69 -6.08
N ASN A 3 8.08 32.51 -5.96
CA ASN A 3 7.72 31.32 -6.73
C ASN A 3 7.13 30.26 -5.78
N PRO A 4 5.81 30.02 -5.82
CA PRO A 4 5.14 29.06 -4.93
C PRO A 4 5.71 27.64 -5.04
N ASN A 5 6.08 27.19 -6.25
CA ASN A 5 6.58 25.83 -6.47
C ASN A 5 7.95 25.63 -5.80
N THR A 6 8.84 26.61 -5.91
CA THR A 6 10.16 26.58 -5.25
C THR A 6 10.01 26.64 -3.74
N PHE A 7 9.08 27.44 -3.24
CA PHE A 7 8.80 27.54 -1.80
C PHE A 7 8.33 26.20 -1.22
N ILE A 8 7.31 25.57 -1.83
CA ILE A 8 6.79 24.27 -1.37
C ILE A 8 7.85 23.19 -1.50
N LYS A 9 8.60 23.17 -2.62
CA LYS A 9 9.73 22.23 -2.80
C LYS A 9 10.72 22.34 -1.65
N ASN A 10 11.14 23.56 -1.29
CA ASN A 10 12.11 23.75 -0.21
C ASN A 10 11.56 23.35 1.17
N LEU A 11 10.26 23.61 1.42
CA LEU A 11 9.60 23.21 2.66
C LEU A 11 9.53 21.67 2.80
N VAL A 12 9.17 20.99 1.72
CA VAL A 12 8.99 19.53 1.68
C VAL A 12 10.34 18.81 1.65
N GLN A 13 11.33 19.32 0.92
CA GLN A 13 12.65 18.69 0.77
C GLN A 13 13.56 18.87 1.99
N GLY A 14 13.11 19.58 3.03
CA GLY A 14 13.74 19.50 4.34
C GLY A 14 13.76 18.04 4.79
N LEU A 15 14.95 17.50 5.09
CA LEU A 15 15.16 16.07 5.37
C LEU A 15 14.23 15.47 6.44
N GLN A 16 13.76 16.27 7.40
CA GLN A 16 12.82 15.86 8.43
C GLN A 16 11.37 15.91 7.95
N THR A 17 11.00 16.94 7.18
CA THR A 17 9.66 17.12 6.59
C THR A 17 9.36 15.99 5.61
N ASP A 18 10.30 15.68 4.71
CA ASP A 18 10.18 14.59 3.73
C ASP A 18 9.95 13.24 4.43
N ALA A 19 10.80 12.91 5.41
CA ALA A 19 10.69 11.66 6.17
C ALA A 19 9.36 11.54 6.92
N PHE A 20 8.88 12.64 7.51
CA PHE A 20 7.61 12.67 8.21
C PHE A 20 6.42 12.51 7.25
N ILE A 21 6.42 13.23 6.12
CA ILE A 21 5.37 13.11 5.10
C ILE A 21 5.34 11.69 4.53
N ALA A 22 6.49 11.09 4.25
CA ALA A 22 6.58 9.71 3.78
C ALA A 22 5.98 8.72 4.79
N LEU A 23 6.25 8.88 6.09
CA LEU A 23 5.65 8.06 7.14
C LEU A 23 4.13 8.21 7.18
N VAL A 24 3.63 9.46 7.20
CA VAL A 24 2.18 9.73 7.23
C VAL A 24 1.49 9.13 6.00
N ALA A 25 2.05 9.33 4.80
CA ALA A 25 1.53 8.77 3.57
C ALA A 25 1.46 7.23 3.65
N ARG A 26 2.53 6.58 4.13
CA ARG A 26 2.53 5.12 4.33
C ARG A 26 1.50 4.65 5.33
N VAL A 27 1.32 5.32 6.46
CA VAL A 27 0.31 4.98 7.47
C VAL A 27 -1.09 5.05 6.88
N LEU A 28 -1.41 6.12 6.14
CA LEU A 28 -2.72 6.30 5.52
C LEU A 28 -2.99 5.24 4.45
N ILE A 29 -2.00 4.90 3.62
CA ILE A 29 -2.13 3.81 2.64
C ILE A 29 -2.25 2.46 3.36
N ALA A 30 -1.45 2.19 4.40
CA ALA A 30 -1.51 0.94 5.13
C ALA A 30 -2.86 0.73 5.84
N TYR A 31 -3.45 1.80 6.38
CA TYR A 31 -4.69 1.74 7.14
C TYR A 31 -5.82 1.01 6.41
N ILE A 32 -6.05 1.32 5.13
CA ILE A 32 -7.13 0.69 4.38
C ILE A 32 -6.89 -0.82 4.15
N PHE A 33 -5.63 -1.22 3.98
CA PHE A 33 -5.26 -2.64 3.88
C PHE A 33 -5.44 -3.37 5.20
N LEU A 34 -5.00 -2.77 6.30
CA LEU A 34 -5.17 -3.36 7.64
C LEU A 34 -6.64 -3.52 7.99
N MET A 35 -7.47 -2.50 7.73
CA MET A 35 -8.91 -2.59 7.95
C MET A 35 -9.57 -3.60 7.01
N SER A 36 -9.17 -3.65 5.74
CA SER A 36 -9.67 -4.64 4.77
C SER A 36 -9.33 -6.07 5.20
N GLY A 37 -8.12 -6.32 5.69
CA GLY A 37 -7.70 -7.61 6.22
C GLY A 37 -8.45 -7.99 7.50
N TRP A 38 -8.57 -7.04 8.43
CA TRP A 38 -9.33 -7.22 9.67
C TRP A 38 -10.80 -7.58 9.40
N MET A 39 -11.45 -6.89 8.47
CA MET A 39 -12.84 -7.18 8.08
C MET A 39 -12.97 -8.58 7.49
N LYS A 40 -12.02 -9.05 6.67
CA LYS A 40 -12.02 -10.41 6.12
C LYS A 40 -11.89 -11.48 7.20
N ILE A 41 -11.10 -11.22 8.25
CA ILE A 41 -10.94 -12.14 9.38
C ILE A 41 -12.25 -12.22 10.19
N ASN A 42 -12.86 -11.07 10.51
CA ASN A 42 -14.08 -11.03 11.32
C ASN A 42 -15.32 -11.54 10.55
N ALA A 43 -15.39 -11.27 9.25
CA ALA A 43 -16.48 -11.68 8.38
C ALA A 43 -16.05 -12.81 7.44
N TYR A 44 -15.32 -13.81 7.95
CA TYR A 44 -14.68 -14.84 7.14
C TYR A 44 -15.67 -15.60 6.25
N ALA A 45 -16.72 -16.17 6.84
CA ALA A 45 -17.72 -16.95 6.09
C ALA A 45 -18.46 -16.09 5.04
N ALA A 46 -18.81 -14.86 5.39
CA ALA A 46 -19.46 -13.92 4.46
C ALA A 46 -18.51 -13.54 3.31
N THR A 47 -17.24 -13.29 3.61
CA THR A 47 -16.22 -12.99 2.60
C THR A 47 -16.00 -14.18 1.66
N ALA A 48 -15.92 -15.39 2.20
CA ALA A 48 -15.79 -16.61 1.40
C ALA A 48 -16.98 -16.77 0.43
N GLY A 49 -18.22 -16.61 0.94
CA GLY A 49 -19.41 -16.65 0.09
C GLY A 49 -19.41 -15.55 -0.99
N TYR A 50 -18.96 -14.33 -0.64
CA TYR A 50 -18.83 -13.25 -1.61
C TYR A 50 -17.78 -13.55 -2.70
N MET A 51 -16.64 -14.14 -2.33
CA MET A 51 -15.62 -14.59 -3.29
C MET A 51 -16.19 -15.62 -4.29
N GLU A 52 -16.88 -16.64 -3.78
CA GLU A 52 -17.51 -17.65 -4.64
C GLU A 52 -18.56 -17.04 -5.57
N SER A 53 -19.35 -16.07 -5.07
CA SER A 53 -20.34 -15.35 -5.91
C SER A 53 -19.71 -14.56 -7.07
N LYS A 54 -18.41 -14.26 -6.99
CA LYS A 54 -17.63 -13.57 -8.03
C LYS A 54 -16.71 -14.54 -8.80
N GLY A 55 -16.88 -15.86 -8.63
CA GLY A 55 -16.09 -16.89 -9.31
C GLY A 55 -14.66 -17.05 -8.78
N VAL A 56 -14.37 -16.53 -7.58
CA VAL A 56 -13.07 -16.68 -6.92
C VAL A 56 -13.15 -17.78 -5.86
N PRO A 57 -12.31 -18.83 -5.91
CA PRO A 57 -12.33 -19.89 -4.91
C PRO A 57 -12.07 -19.36 -3.49
N SER A 58 -12.95 -19.71 -2.55
CA SER A 58 -12.85 -19.36 -1.14
C SER A 58 -11.59 -19.91 -0.46
N SER A 59 -10.97 -20.96 -1.01
CA SER A 59 -9.66 -21.47 -0.58
C SER A 59 -8.53 -20.45 -0.70
N LEU A 60 -8.69 -19.40 -1.52
CA LEU A 60 -7.74 -18.29 -1.64
C LEU A 60 -7.91 -17.23 -0.55
N LEU A 61 -8.96 -17.29 0.27
CA LEU A 61 -9.23 -16.27 1.29
C LEU A 61 -8.07 -16.11 2.31
N PRO A 62 -7.46 -17.19 2.85
CA PRO A 62 -6.29 -17.05 3.72
C PRO A 62 -5.12 -16.33 3.04
N LEU A 63 -4.86 -16.63 1.76
CA LEU A 63 -3.82 -15.96 0.99
C LEU A 63 -4.16 -14.48 0.75
N SER A 64 -5.42 -14.17 0.44
CA SER A 64 -5.88 -12.78 0.33
C SER A 64 -5.70 -12.01 1.64
N ILE A 65 -6.02 -12.62 2.78
CA ILE A 65 -5.81 -12.02 4.11
C ILE A 65 -4.31 -11.79 4.34
N LEU A 66 -3.46 -12.76 4.02
CA LEU A 66 -2.01 -12.63 4.18
C LEU A 66 -1.46 -11.49 3.32
N VAL A 67 -1.86 -11.40 2.05
CA VAL A 67 -1.41 -10.33 1.15
C VAL A 67 -1.89 -8.97 1.63
N VAL A 68 -3.15 -8.84 2.01
CA VAL A 68 -3.76 -7.57 2.41
C VAL A 68 -3.29 -7.13 3.79
N ALA A 69 -3.47 -7.97 4.82
CA ALA A 69 -3.09 -7.62 6.19
C ALA A 69 -1.56 -7.64 6.36
N GLY A 70 -0.88 -8.68 5.88
CA GLY A 70 0.57 -8.80 5.95
C GLY A 70 1.28 -7.74 5.10
N GLY A 71 0.81 -7.50 3.87
CA GLY A 71 1.30 -6.41 3.03
C GLY A 71 1.05 -5.04 3.68
N GLY A 72 -0.12 -4.82 4.28
CA GLY A 72 -0.44 -3.60 5.03
C GLY A 72 0.50 -3.36 6.22
N LEU A 73 0.82 -4.41 6.98
CA LEU A 73 1.80 -4.33 8.08
C LEU A 73 3.21 -4.05 7.57
N ALA A 74 3.63 -4.73 6.51
CA ALA A 74 4.92 -4.49 5.85
C ALA A 74 5.03 -3.04 5.38
N LEU A 75 3.96 -2.48 4.80
CA LEU A 75 3.90 -1.08 4.39
C LEU A 75 3.97 -0.10 5.57
N LEU A 76 3.21 -0.39 6.64
CA LEU A 76 3.15 0.42 7.85
C LEU A 76 4.53 0.58 8.49
N PHE A 77 5.23 -0.54 8.70
CA PHE A 77 6.57 -0.53 9.28
C PHE A 77 7.67 -0.20 8.26
N GLY A 78 7.34 -0.20 6.97
CA GLY A 78 8.30 0.07 5.90
C GLY A 78 9.34 -1.05 5.83
N PHE A 79 8.88 -2.29 5.87
CA PHE A 79 9.68 -3.50 5.70
C PHE A 79 9.44 -4.04 4.29
N GLN A 80 10.51 -4.17 3.51
CA GLN A 80 10.47 -4.52 2.09
C GLN A 80 9.43 -3.67 1.34
N ALA A 81 9.40 -2.37 1.63
CA ALA A 81 8.25 -1.52 1.29
C ALA A 81 8.00 -1.45 -0.22
N ARG A 82 9.05 -1.51 -1.04
CA ARG A 82 8.91 -1.53 -2.51
C ARG A 82 8.21 -2.80 -3.00
N LEU A 83 8.61 -3.96 -2.47
CA LEU A 83 8.00 -5.24 -2.82
C LEU A 83 6.57 -5.34 -2.28
N ALA A 84 6.35 -4.93 -1.03
CA ALA A 84 5.03 -4.87 -0.42
C ALA A 84 4.09 -3.96 -1.22
N ALA A 85 4.55 -2.77 -1.61
CA ALA A 85 3.79 -1.83 -2.41
C ALA A 85 3.44 -2.40 -3.79
N LEU A 86 4.40 -3.02 -4.49
CA LEU A 86 4.17 -3.66 -5.79
C LEU A 86 3.16 -4.82 -5.68
N GLY A 87 3.34 -5.70 -4.71
CA GLY A 87 2.43 -6.83 -4.48
C GLY A 87 1.00 -6.36 -4.17
N LEU A 88 0.86 -5.37 -3.30
CA LEU A 88 -0.43 -4.74 -3.00
C LEU A 88 -1.02 -4.01 -4.20
N ALA A 89 -0.20 -3.38 -5.05
CA ALA A 89 -0.68 -2.66 -6.24
C ALA A 89 -1.31 -3.64 -7.24
N ILE A 90 -0.59 -4.72 -7.56
CA ILE A 90 -1.09 -5.77 -8.45
C ILE A 90 -2.36 -6.41 -7.87
N PHE A 91 -2.33 -6.77 -6.57
CA PHE A 91 -3.49 -7.35 -5.89
C PHE A 91 -4.70 -6.42 -5.91
N THR A 92 -4.51 -5.14 -5.59
CA THR A 92 -5.59 -4.13 -5.52
C THR A 92 -6.19 -3.87 -6.88
N PHE A 93 -5.35 -3.76 -7.91
CA PHE A 93 -5.79 -3.56 -9.29
C PHE A 93 -6.68 -4.73 -9.75
N ILE A 94 -6.19 -5.96 -9.61
CA ILE A 94 -6.93 -7.17 -9.99
C ILE A 94 -8.25 -7.27 -9.20
N CYS A 95 -8.22 -7.07 -7.88
CA CYS A 95 -9.43 -7.13 -7.05
C CYS A 95 -10.45 -6.05 -7.41
N GLY A 96 -10.02 -4.86 -7.82
CA GLY A 96 -10.92 -3.81 -8.30
C GLY A 96 -11.83 -4.30 -9.43
N PHE A 97 -11.25 -4.89 -10.46
CA PHE A 97 -12.02 -5.37 -11.60
C PHE A 97 -12.87 -6.61 -11.29
N ILE A 98 -12.35 -7.55 -10.49
CA ILE A 98 -13.09 -8.76 -10.13
C ILE A 98 -14.31 -8.43 -9.25
N PHE A 99 -14.11 -7.65 -8.19
CA PHE A 99 -15.16 -7.44 -7.19
C PHE A 99 -16.08 -6.27 -7.51
N HIS A 100 -15.60 -5.28 -8.28
CA HIS A 100 -16.29 -4.01 -8.53
C HIS A 100 -16.38 -3.64 -10.03
N GLY A 101 -16.24 -4.61 -10.92
CA GLY A 101 -16.42 -4.43 -12.36
C GLY A 101 -17.88 -4.48 -12.85
N THR A 102 -18.84 -4.73 -11.96
CA THR A 102 -20.24 -5.06 -12.31
C THR A 102 -21.10 -3.88 -12.76
N GLY A 103 -20.62 -2.64 -12.64
CA GLY A 103 -21.25 -1.46 -13.25
C GLY A 103 -22.37 -0.81 -12.43
N THR A 104 -22.57 -1.18 -11.16
CA THR A 104 -23.42 -0.41 -10.25
C THR A 104 -22.72 0.90 -9.83
N PRO A 105 -23.46 1.95 -9.41
CA PRO A 105 -22.83 3.18 -8.92
C PRO A 105 -21.88 2.96 -7.73
N ASP A 106 -22.22 2.02 -6.84
CA ASP A 106 -21.39 1.66 -5.69
C ASP A 106 -20.10 0.96 -6.11
N ASP A 107 -20.20 -0.01 -7.03
CA ASP A 107 -19.06 -0.68 -7.63
C ASP A 107 -18.13 0.31 -8.34
N ALA A 108 -18.69 1.28 -9.07
CA ALA A 108 -17.89 2.30 -9.76
C ALA A 108 -17.01 3.08 -8.78
N ILE A 109 -17.55 3.48 -7.61
CA ILE A 109 -16.78 4.18 -6.58
C ILE A 109 -15.69 3.28 -6.01
N HIS A 110 -15.99 2.02 -5.73
CA HIS A 110 -15.00 1.08 -5.21
C HIS A 110 -13.89 0.75 -6.21
N LEU A 111 -14.22 0.65 -7.50
CA LEU A 111 -13.25 0.48 -8.57
C LEU A 111 -12.34 1.71 -8.70
N MET A 112 -12.91 2.93 -8.72
CA MET A 112 -12.14 4.18 -8.76
C MET A 112 -11.18 4.29 -7.58
N LYS A 113 -11.64 3.93 -6.38
CA LYS A 113 -10.81 3.86 -5.17
C LYS A 113 -9.64 2.89 -5.36
N ASN A 114 -9.88 1.68 -5.86
CA ASN A 114 -8.82 0.71 -6.08
C ASN A 114 -7.81 1.15 -7.17
N ILE A 115 -8.27 1.84 -8.22
CA ILE A 115 -7.40 2.44 -9.24
C ILE A 115 -6.51 3.53 -8.61
N ALA A 116 -7.11 4.44 -7.84
CA ALA A 116 -6.38 5.51 -7.16
C ALA A 116 -5.34 4.95 -6.16
N MET A 117 -5.72 3.93 -5.38
CA MET A 117 -4.82 3.24 -4.46
C MET A 117 -3.67 2.56 -5.18
N THR A 118 -3.94 1.92 -6.32
CA THR A 118 -2.89 1.30 -7.16
C THR A 118 -1.87 2.35 -7.57
N GLY A 119 -2.32 3.53 -8.02
CA GLY A 119 -1.43 4.66 -8.33
C GLY A 119 -0.57 5.08 -7.14
N GLY A 120 -1.18 5.27 -5.97
CA GLY A 120 -0.44 5.62 -4.74
C GLY A 120 0.60 4.59 -4.33
N LEU A 121 0.29 3.29 -4.48
CA LEU A 121 1.21 2.20 -4.21
C LEU A 121 2.36 2.14 -5.21
N LEU A 122 2.11 2.41 -6.50
CA LEU A 122 3.19 2.49 -7.49
C LEU A 122 4.14 3.67 -7.21
N PHE A 123 3.59 4.81 -6.78
CA PHE A 123 4.42 5.93 -6.30
C PHE A 123 5.26 5.53 -5.09
N LEU A 124 4.67 4.80 -4.13
CA LEU A 124 5.41 4.33 -2.96
C LEU A 124 6.49 3.29 -3.34
N MET A 125 6.21 2.40 -4.28
CA MET A 125 7.19 1.46 -4.82
C MET A 125 8.38 2.21 -5.44
N LEU A 126 8.11 3.26 -6.21
CA LEU A 126 9.14 4.08 -6.86
C LEU A 126 10.02 4.79 -5.83
N HIS A 127 9.44 5.41 -4.80
CA HIS A 127 10.16 6.26 -3.84
C HIS A 127 10.72 5.51 -2.63
N GLY A 128 10.15 4.35 -2.27
CA GLY A 128 10.56 3.56 -1.10
C GLY A 128 9.95 4.02 0.23
N ALA A 129 10.46 3.48 1.33
CA ALA A 129 9.84 3.61 2.66
C ALA A 129 10.13 4.94 3.40
N GLY A 130 11.17 5.67 2.98
CA GLY A 130 11.67 6.84 3.70
C GLY A 130 12.40 6.49 5.00
N LYS A 131 12.93 7.51 5.69
CA LYS A 131 13.86 7.35 6.83
C LYS A 131 13.26 6.74 8.10
N PHE A 132 11.95 6.81 8.27
CA PHE A 132 11.26 6.22 9.44
C PHE A 132 10.71 4.85 9.09
N SER A 133 11.59 3.93 8.70
CA SER A 133 11.24 2.60 8.23
C SER A 133 12.20 1.53 8.73
N VAL A 134 11.74 0.28 8.73
CA VAL A 134 12.59 -0.88 9.01
C VAL A 134 13.66 -1.04 7.93
N ASP A 135 13.34 -0.75 6.66
CA ASP A 135 14.30 -0.79 5.56
C ASP A 135 15.51 0.13 5.81
N ASP A 136 15.28 1.41 6.12
CA ASP A 136 16.35 2.37 6.45
C ASP A 136 17.13 1.96 7.72
N MET A 137 16.45 1.39 8.72
CA MET A 137 17.11 0.87 9.92
C MET A 137 18.08 -0.28 9.56
N LEU A 138 17.65 -1.24 8.72
CA LEU A 138 18.48 -2.38 8.30
C LEU A 138 19.68 -1.94 7.45
N GLU A 139 19.48 -0.98 6.55
CA GLU A 139 20.56 -0.38 5.74
C GLU A 139 21.61 0.31 6.62
N ARG A 140 21.19 1.03 7.67
CA ARG A 140 22.12 1.67 8.62
C ARG A 140 22.90 0.67 9.45
N LEU A 141 22.31 -0.47 9.78
CA LEU A 141 22.94 -1.53 10.58
C LEU A 141 23.90 -2.40 9.78
N SER A 142 23.83 -2.40 8.44
CA SER A 142 24.68 -3.23 7.58
C SER A 142 25.61 -2.38 6.69
N PRO A 143 26.90 -2.22 7.07
CA PRO A 143 27.90 -1.53 6.24
C PRO A 143 28.08 -2.12 4.84
N ALA A 144 27.75 -3.41 4.66
CA ALA A 144 27.83 -4.11 3.38
C ALA A 144 26.75 -3.68 2.38
N LEU A 145 25.54 -3.33 2.85
CA LEU A 145 24.45 -2.85 1.98
C LEU A 145 24.72 -1.45 1.44
N ARG A 146 25.46 -0.63 2.20
CA ARG A 146 25.87 0.73 1.80
C ARG A 146 26.79 0.79 0.58
N LYS A 147 27.56 -0.28 0.30
CA LYS A 147 28.51 -0.32 -0.83
C LYS A 147 27.87 -0.69 -2.17
N ILE A 148 26.62 -1.15 -2.18
CA ILE A 148 25.95 -1.63 -3.40
C ILE A 148 25.16 -0.49 -4.08
N GLU A 149 24.90 0.60 -3.36
CA GLU A 149 24.06 1.73 -3.83
C GLU A 149 24.82 3.03 -4.15
N GLY A 150 26.17 3.02 -4.09
CA GLY A 150 27.02 4.16 -4.44
C GLY A 150 27.80 3.94 -5.72
#